data_AF-A0A377XBD1-F1
#
_entry.id   AF-A0A377XBD1-F1
#
_cell.length_a   1.000
_cell.length_b   1.000
_cell.length_c   1.000
_cell.angle_alpha   90.00
_cell.angle_beta   90.00
_cell.angle_gamma   90.00
#
_symmetry.space_group_name_H-M   'P 1'
#
loop_
_entity.id
_entity.type
_entity.pdbx_description
1 polymer ?
#
loop_
_entity_poly.entity_id
_entity_poly.type
_entity_poly.pdbx_seq_one_letter_code
_entity_poly.pdbx_strand_id
1 'polypeptide(L)'
;MNGLVFPDRTPHPSLVEAKHAQQYFQFTLLSTSPLRVRIISEYLFRPTDNEVLRWQVQAAGEPLYHGDLTLALPPEGSDEITLLDRPDPA
;
A
#
# COMPACT_ATOMS: atom_id res chain seq x y z
N MET A 1 22.75 -22.97 -1.83
CA MET A 1 21.30 -23.21 -1.89
C MET A 1 20.67 -21.84 -2.03
N ASN A 2 19.99 -21.55 -3.15
CA ASN A 2 19.69 -20.17 -3.61
C ASN A 2 18.16 -19.93 -3.77
N GLY A 3 17.33 -20.75 -3.13
CA GLY A 3 15.87 -20.66 -3.24
C GLY A 3 15.29 -19.57 -2.32
N LEU A 4 14.09 -19.08 -2.67
CA LEU A 4 13.30 -18.18 -1.80
C LEU A 4 12.54 -18.93 -0.69
N VAL A 5 12.53 -20.27 -0.75
CA VAL A 5 11.95 -21.15 0.26
C VAL A 5 12.86 -22.33 0.55
N PHE A 6 12.73 -22.88 1.76
CA PHE A 6 13.27 -24.18 2.14
C PHE A 6 12.52 -25.33 1.42
N PRO A 7 13.04 -26.57 1.42
CA PRO A 7 12.38 -27.71 0.78
C PRO A 7 11.00 -28.04 1.35
N ASP A 8 10.76 -27.74 2.63
CA ASP A 8 9.47 -27.86 3.32
C ASP A 8 8.52 -26.68 3.03
N ARG A 9 8.92 -25.75 2.14
CA ARG A 9 8.24 -24.50 1.77
C ARG A 9 8.23 -23.41 2.84
N THR A 10 8.98 -23.57 3.93
CA THR A 10 9.19 -22.48 4.89
C THR A 10 9.84 -21.29 4.15
N PRO A 11 9.32 -20.05 4.30
CA PRO A 11 9.83 -18.91 3.56
C PRO A 11 11.19 -18.45 4.08
N HIS A 12 12.11 -18.13 3.17
CA HIS A 12 13.29 -17.34 3.54
C HIS A 12 12.91 -15.85 3.66
N PRO A 13 13.64 -15.05 4.46
CA PRO A 13 13.41 -13.60 4.55
C PRO A 13 13.41 -12.88 3.19
N SER A 14 14.22 -13.35 2.24
CA SER A 14 14.27 -12.81 0.86
C SER A 14 12.95 -12.96 0.10
N LEU A 15 12.06 -13.87 0.48
CA LEU A 15 10.73 -13.96 -0.12
C LEU A 15 9.86 -12.74 0.21
N VAL A 16 10.04 -12.13 1.38
CA VAL A 16 9.33 -10.90 1.77
C VAL A 16 9.76 -9.74 0.89
N GLU A 17 11.06 -9.61 0.64
CA GLU A 17 11.63 -8.60 -0.26
C GLU A 17 11.15 -8.80 -1.70
N ALA A 18 11.18 -10.05 -2.19
CA ALA A 18 10.67 -10.39 -3.51
C ALA A 18 9.17 -10.05 -3.65
N LYS A 19 8.35 -10.39 -2.65
CA LYS A 19 6.92 -10.05 -2.64
C LYS A 19 6.71 -8.54 -2.70
N HIS A 20 7.47 -7.77 -1.93
CA HIS A 20 7.38 -6.30 -1.95
C HIS A 20 7.79 -5.71 -3.31
N ALA A 21 8.90 -6.19 -3.88
CA ALA A 21 9.38 -5.74 -5.19
C ALA A 21 8.44 -6.09 -6.36
N GLN A 22 7.65 -7.16 -6.21
CA GLN A 22 6.71 -7.66 -7.22
C GLN A 22 5.24 -7.27 -6.96
N GLN A 23 4.98 -6.33 -6.03
CA GLN A 23 3.62 -5.87 -5.78
C GLN A 23 3.06 -5.10 -6.99
N TYR A 24 1.73 -5.19 -7.20
CA TYR A 24 1.04 -4.57 -8.34
C TYR A 24 0.50 -3.16 -8.04
N PHE A 25 0.84 -2.59 -6.88
CA PHE A 25 0.39 -1.26 -6.49
C PHE A 25 1.58 -0.40 -6.12
N GLN A 26 1.70 0.75 -6.78
CA GLN A 26 2.73 1.74 -6.48
C GLN A 26 2.11 2.91 -5.72
N PHE A 27 2.81 3.39 -4.70
CA PHE A 27 2.35 4.46 -3.82
C PHE A 27 3.32 5.63 -3.87
N THR A 28 2.80 6.85 -3.92
CA THR A 28 3.60 8.07 -3.81
C THR A 28 2.94 9.03 -2.84
N LEU A 29 3.68 9.50 -1.84
CA LEU A 29 3.23 10.56 -0.95
C LEU A 29 3.26 11.89 -1.70
N LEU A 30 2.10 12.55 -1.83
CA LEU A 30 1.97 13.83 -2.54
C LEU A 30 2.02 15.02 -1.59
N SER A 31 1.42 14.89 -0.41
CA SER A 31 1.38 15.92 0.63
C SER A 31 1.15 15.28 1.99
N THR A 32 1.58 15.96 3.06
CA THR A 32 1.37 15.56 4.46
C THR A 32 0.34 16.42 5.19
N SER A 33 -0.06 17.56 4.62
CA SER A 33 -1.11 18.43 5.16
C SER A 33 -1.80 19.19 4.03
N PRO A 34 -2.93 18.69 3.48
CA PRO A 34 -3.57 17.41 3.81
C PRO A 34 -2.70 16.19 3.47
N LEU A 35 -2.87 15.07 4.17
CA LEU A 35 -2.23 13.80 3.85
C LEU A 35 -2.83 13.24 2.56
N ARG A 36 -2.07 13.29 1.47
CA ARG A 36 -2.49 12.84 0.14
C ARG A 36 -1.51 11.82 -0.42
N VAL A 37 -2.03 10.75 -0.99
CA VAL A 37 -1.24 9.71 -1.66
C VAL A 37 -1.75 9.49 -3.08
N ARG A 38 -0.84 9.29 -4.02
CA ARG A 38 -1.16 8.72 -5.33
C ARG A 38 -0.99 7.22 -5.25
N ILE A 39 -1.95 6.50 -5.83
CA ILE A 39 -1.92 5.04 -5.95
C ILE A 39 -2.03 4.71 -7.42
N ILE A 40 -1.19 3.81 -7.90
CA ILE A 40 -1.16 3.33 -9.28
C ILE A 40 -1.35 1.82 -9.27
N SER A 41 -2.24 1.30 -10.11
CA SER A 41 -2.37 -0.13 -10.38
C SER A 41 -1.46 -0.52 -11.55
N GLU A 42 -0.66 -1.56 -11.39
CA GLU A 42 0.15 -2.15 -12.46
C GLU A 42 -0.54 -3.40 -13.06
N TYR A 43 -1.78 -3.69 -12.67
CA TYR A 43 -2.58 -4.71 -13.36
C TYR A 43 -2.89 -4.27 -14.78
N LEU A 44 -2.66 -5.15 -15.76
CA LEU A 44 -2.89 -4.85 -17.17
C LEU A 44 -4.33 -5.12 -17.63
N PHE A 45 -5.06 -6.00 -16.93
CA PHE A 45 -6.35 -6.51 -17.43
C PHE A 45 -7.48 -6.54 -16.40
N ARG A 46 -7.18 -6.39 -15.11
CA ARG A 46 -8.20 -6.40 -14.06
C ARG A 46 -8.30 -5.04 -13.37
N PRO A 47 -9.52 -4.56 -13.11
CA PRO A 47 -9.69 -3.44 -12.21
C PRO A 47 -9.36 -3.87 -10.79
N THR A 48 -9.19 -2.88 -9.94
CA THR A 48 -9.15 -3.04 -8.50
C THR A 48 -10.59 -3.04 -7.99
N ASP A 49 -11.08 -4.21 -7.62
CA ASP A 49 -12.47 -4.48 -7.24
C ASP A 49 -12.60 -5.35 -5.99
N ASN A 50 -11.47 -5.76 -5.42
CA ASN A 50 -11.38 -6.61 -4.24
C ASN A 50 -10.22 -6.18 -3.32
N GLU A 51 -9.84 -4.91 -3.38
CA GLU A 51 -8.73 -4.37 -2.61
C GLU A 51 -9.21 -3.23 -1.73
N VAL A 52 -8.74 -3.25 -0.48
CA VAL A 52 -8.98 -2.20 0.51
C VAL A 52 -7.63 -1.60 0.87
N LEU A 53 -7.48 -0.29 0.68
CA LEU A 53 -6.39 0.46 1.25
C LEU A 53 -6.64 0.65 2.74
N ARG A 54 -5.81 0.01 3.56
CA ARG A 54 -5.76 0.26 5.01
C ARG A 54 -4.57 1.14 5.30
N TRP A 55 -4.80 2.27 5.96
CA TRP A 55 -3.77 3.25 6.24
C TRP A 55 -3.77 3.64 7.71
N GLN A 56 -2.61 4.10 8.18
CA GLN A 56 -2.43 4.59 9.54
C GLN A 56 -1.31 5.63 9.58
N VAL A 57 -1.46 6.61 10.47
CA VAL A 57 -0.42 7.56 10.87
C VAL A 57 -0.05 7.22 12.31
N GLN A 58 1.24 7.01 12.56
CA GLN A 58 1.73 6.61 13.88
C GLN A 58 2.72 7.62 14.44
N ALA A 59 2.69 7.82 15.76
CA ALA A 59 3.74 8.51 16.50
C ALA A 59 4.36 7.51 17.49
N ALA A 60 5.66 7.26 17.36
CA ALA A 60 6.38 6.29 18.20
C ALA A 60 5.74 4.89 18.27
N GLY A 61 5.10 4.45 17.18
CA GLY A 61 4.40 3.15 17.11
C GLY A 61 2.94 3.19 17.54
N GLU A 62 2.47 4.28 18.14
CA GLU A 62 1.07 4.46 18.53
C GLU A 62 0.26 5.04 17.37
N PRO A 63 -0.84 4.40 16.93
CA PRO A 63 -1.69 4.90 15.85
C PRO A 63 -2.48 6.14 16.30
N LEU A 64 -2.24 7.27 15.64
CA LEU A 64 -2.96 8.53 15.86
C LEU A 64 -4.20 8.66 14.96
N TYR A 65 -4.05 8.28 13.69
CA TYR A 65 -5.12 8.28 12.70
C TYR A 65 -5.05 7.00 11.90
N HIS A 66 -6.21 6.49 11.45
CA HIS A 66 -6.29 5.32 10.59
C HIS A 66 -7.59 5.35 9.80
N GLY A 67 -7.65 4.52 8.77
CA GLY A 67 -8.86 4.34 8.01
C GLY A 67 -8.71 3.26 6.94
N ASP A 68 -9.85 2.88 6.40
CA ASP A 68 -9.98 1.90 5.34
C ASP A 68 -10.76 2.53 4.18
N LEU A 69 -10.32 2.30 2.94
CA LEU A 69 -11.09 2.66 1.75
C LEU A 69 -11.03 1.55 0.71
N THR A 70 -12.13 1.32 0.01
CA THR A 70 -12.16 0.36 -1.10
C THR A 70 -11.57 1.02 -2.33
N LEU A 71 -10.53 0.43 -2.91
CA LEU A 71 -9.92 0.94 -4.12
C LEU A 71 -10.79 0.58 -5.33
N ALA A 72 -10.90 1.51 -6.28
CA ALA A 72 -11.64 1.36 -7.52
C ALA A 72 -10.84 1.94 -8.69
N LEU A 73 -9.70 1.31 -8.99
CA LEU A 73 -8.79 1.72 -10.07
C LEU A 73 -9.03 0.84 -11.32
N PRO A 74 -9.09 1.41 -12.54
CA PRO A 74 -9.00 0.61 -13.74
C PRO A 74 -7.60 -0.03 -13.87
N PRO A 75 -7.43 -1.04 -14.75
CA PRO A 75 -6.10 -1.54 -15.12
C PRO A 75 -5.20 -0.38 -15.58
N GLU A 76 -3.93 -0.41 -15.16
CA GLU A 76 -2.93 0.65 -15.40
C GLU A 76 -3.35 2.05 -14.88
N GLY A 77 -4.44 2.11 -14.10
CA GLY A 77 -5.05 3.34 -13.61
C GLY A 77 -4.35 3.91 -12.38
N SER A 78 -4.67 5.17 -12.08
CA SER A 78 -4.21 5.83 -10.86
C SER A 78 -5.26 6.73 -10.25
N ASP A 79 -5.14 6.99 -8.96
CA ASP A 79 -5.99 7.92 -8.22
C ASP A 79 -5.17 8.67 -7.16
N GLU A 80 -5.62 9.88 -6.82
CA GLU A 80 -5.04 10.70 -5.76
C GLU A 80 -6.02 10.85 -4.61
N ILE A 81 -5.71 10.19 -3.50
CA ILE A 81 -6.63 10.07 -2.38
C ILE A 81 -6.15 10.94 -1.23
N THR A 82 -7.04 11.78 -0.71
CA THR A 82 -6.86 12.46 0.56
C THR A 82 -7.24 11.52 1.70
N LEU A 83 -6.26 11.11 2.49
CA LEU A 83 -6.46 10.20 3.64
C LEU A 83 -6.84 10.97 4.91
N LEU A 84 -6.30 12.19 5.07
CA LEU A 84 -6.57 13.05 6.23
C LEU A 84 -6.48 14.52 5.79
N ASP A 85 -7.55 15.30 5.98
CA ASP A 85 -7.59 16.71 5.57
C ASP A 85 -6.68 17.60 6.41
N ARG A 86 -6.83 17.54 7.74
CA ARG A 86 -6.00 18.29 8.67
C ARG A 86 -5.76 17.42 9.90
N PRO A 87 -4.51 17.07 10.23
CA PRO A 87 -4.23 16.51 11.54
C PRO A 87 -4.61 17.55 12.60
N ASP A 88 -5.26 17.12 13.68
CA ASP A 88 -5.57 18.02 14.79
C ASP A 88 -4.26 18.64 15.31
N PRO A 89 -4.26 19.94 15.65
CA PRO A 89 -3.09 20.53 16.28
C PRO A 89 -2.82 19.81 17.60
N ALA A 90 -1.60 19.31 17.74
CA ALA A 90 -1.06 18.73 18.97
C ALA A 90 -1.06 19.75 20.12
#